data_AF-A0AA88CL58-F1
#
_entry.id   AF-A0AA88CL58-F1
#
_cell.length_a   1.000
_cell.length_b   1.000
_cell.length_c   1.000
_cell.angle_alpha   90.00
_cell.angle_beta   90.00
_cell.angle_gamma   90.00
#
_symmetry.space_group_name_H-M   'P 1'
#
loop_
_entity.id
_entity.type
_entity.pdbx_description
1 polymer ?
#
loop_
_entity_poly.entity_id
_entity_poly.type
_entity_poly.pdbx_seq_one_letter_code
_entity_poly.pdbx_strand_id
1 'polypeptide(L)' 'MRRIENATNRQVTFSKRRNGLLKKARELSVLCDAQVAVIIFSQKGRLYQFSSSDTHITRARAQLLDVVPEVIAFGI' A
#
# COMPACT_ATOMS: atom_id res chain seq x y z
N MET A 1 8.88 -17.42 -3.12
CA MET A 1 7.61 -16.99 -2.48
C MET A 1 6.45 -17.44 -3.35
N ARG A 2 5.29 -17.79 -2.77
CA ARG A 2 4.06 -18.16 -3.48
C ARG A 2 2.85 -17.47 -2.85
N ARG A 3 1.76 -17.33 -3.60
CA ARG A 3 0.48 -16.80 -3.09
C ARG A 3 -0.06 -17.71 -1.98
N ILE A 4 -0.54 -17.12 -0.89
CA ILE A 4 -1.21 -17.88 0.19
C ILE A 4 -2.63 -18.21 -0.27
N GLU A 5 -2.95 -19.49 -0.42
CA GLU A 5 -4.24 -19.94 -0.96
C GLU A 5 -5.38 -19.82 0.06
N ASN A 6 -5.15 -20.27 1.29
CA ASN A 6 -6.14 -20.15 2.37
C ASN A 6 -6.47 -18.68 2.65
N ALA A 7 -7.75 -18.31 2.50
CA ALA A 7 -8.21 -16.93 2.59
C ALA A 7 -7.99 -16.31 3.99
N THR A 8 -8.25 -17.07 5.06
CA THR A 8 -8.07 -16.62 6.44
C THR A 8 -6.59 -16.36 6.73
N ASN A 9 -5.71 -17.32 6.39
CA ASN A 9 -4.27 -17.18 6.57
C ASN A 9 -3.71 -16.02 5.72
N ARG A 10 -4.22 -15.84 4.50
CA ARG A 10 -3.85 -14.71 3.63
C ARG A 10 -4.25 -13.38 4.26
N GLN A 11 -5.45 -13.26 4.82
CA GLN A 11 -5.92 -12.03 5.47
C GLN A 11 -5.08 -11.70 6.71
N VAL A 12 -4.82 -12.69 7.58
CA VAL A 12 -3.99 -12.49 8.77
C VAL A 12 -2.57 -12.10 8.39
N THR A 13 -2.00 -12.81 7.40
CA THR A 13 -0.64 -12.53 6.91
C THR A 13 -0.56 -11.17 6.24
N PHE A 14 -1.56 -10.79 5.45
CA PHE A 14 -1.65 -9.45 4.86
C PHE A 14 -1.63 -8.38 5.94
N SER A 15 -2.46 -8.50 6.97
CA SER A 15 -2.49 -7.54 8.09
C SER A 15 -1.13 -7.42 8.77
N LYS A 16 -0.47 -8.55 9.10
CA LYS A 16 0.84 -8.56 9.76
C LYS A 16 1.94 -7.95 8.87
N ARG A 17 2.05 -8.40 7.61
CA ARG A 17 3.08 -7.94 6.67
C ARG A 17 2.90 -6.49 6.28
N ARG A 18 1.66 -6.06 6.03
CA ARG A 18 1.32 -4.65 5.78
C ARG A 18 1.80 -3.78 6.92
N ASN A 19 1.45 -4.11 8.16
CA ASN A 19 1.87 -3.32 9.32
C ASN A 19 3.41 -3.29 9.47
N GLY A 20 4.08 -4.42 9.27
CA GLY A 20 5.55 -4.48 9.28
C GLY A 20 6.21 -3.64 8.18
N LEU A 21 5.64 -3.64 6.97
CA LEU A 21 6.11 -2.82 5.85
C LEU A 21 5.96 -1.32 6.14
N LEU A 22 4.80 -0.90 6.64
CA LEU A 22 4.56 0.50 7.00
C LEU A 22 5.50 0.98 8.12
N LYS A 23 5.79 0.11 9.09
CA LYS A 23 6.76 0.41 10.16
C LYS A 23 8.15 0.63 9.59
N LYS A 24 8.64 -0.27 8.72
CA LYS A 24 9.95 -0.13 8.06
C LYS A 24 10.04 1.11 7.17
N ALA A 25 8.99 1.41 6.40
CA ALA A 25 8.95 2.60 5.56
C ALA A 25 9.06 3.88 6.39
N ARG A 26 8.42 3.92 7.56
CA ARG A 26 8.55 5.02 8.53
C ARG A 26 9.97 5.10 9.10
N GLU A 27 10.52 3.99 9.57
CA GLU A 27 11.88 3.94 10.12
C GLU A 27 12.90 4.45 9.08
N LEU A 28 12.81 3.98 7.84
CA LEU A 28 13.69 4.42 6.75
C LEU A 28 13.58 5.93 6.49
N SER A 29 12.36 6.45 6.45
CA SER A 29 12.15 7.88 6.24
C SER A 29 12.80 8.72 7.34
N VAL A 30 12.65 8.32 8.60
CA VAL A 30 13.20 9.06 9.74
C VAL A 30 14.72 8.91 9.83
N LEU A 31 15.26 7.71 9.66
CA LEU A 31 16.69 7.44 9.84
C LEU A 31 17.57 8.05 8.74
N CYS A 32 17.03 8.16 7.53
CA CYS A 32 17.80 8.60 6.36
C CYS A 32 17.32 9.94 5.79
N ASP A 33 16.41 10.64 6.48
CA ASP A 33 15.72 11.85 5.98
C ASP A 33 15.18 11.67 4.55
N ALA A 34 14.66 10.47 4.27
CA ALA A 34 14.23 10.07 2.94
C ALA A 34 12.73 10.34 2.75
N GLN A 35 12.37 10.82 1.56
CA GLN A 35 10.97 10.88 1.13
C GLN A 35 10.50 9.48 0.72
N VAL A 36 9.51 8.94 1.45
CA VAL A 36 9.01 7.58 1.26
C VAL A 36 7.49 7.59 1.19
N ALA A 37 6.94 6.88 0.19
CA ALA A 37 5.52 6.65 0.05
C ALA A 37 5.23 5.16 -0.20
N VAL A 38 4.19 4.63 0.45
CA VAL A 38 3.73 3.25 0.28
C VAL A 38 2.22 3.27 0.03
N ILE A 39 1.78 2.59 -1.02
CA ILE A 39 0.38 2.44 -1.42
C ILE A 39 0.08 0.95 -1.59
N ILE A 40 -0.98 0.46 -0.95
CA ILE A 40 -1.34 -0.96 -0.92
C ILE A 40 -2.84 -1.10 -1.14
N PHE A 41 -3.21 -1.83 -2.19
CA PHE A 41 -4.58 -2.26 -2.43
C PHE A 41 -4.77 -3.68 -1.92
N SER A 42 -5.81 -3.90 -1.13
CA SER A 42 -6.23 -5.25 -0.78
C SER A 42 -7.08 -5.88 -1.89
N GLN A 43 -7.21 -7.21 -1.87
CA GLN A 43 -8.14 -7.94 -2.75
C GLN A 43 -9.61 -7.48 -2.62
N LYS A 44 -9.97 -6.78 -1.53
CA LYS A 44 -11.31 -6.21 -1.32
C LYS A 44 -11.41 -4.74 -1.76
N GLY A 45 -10.47 -4.25 -2.56
CA GLY A 45 -10.43 -2.85 -3.02
C GLY A 45 -10.07 -1.82 -1.94
N ARG A 46 -9.83 -2.23 -0.68
CA ARG A 46 -9.44 -1.28 0.37
C ARG A 46 -8.02 -0.76 0.16
N LEU A 47 -7.89 0.56 0.18
CA LEU A 47 -6.63 1.30 0.11
C LEU A 47 -6.01 1.44 1.51
N TYR A 48 -4.72 1.12 1.60
CA TYR A 48 -3.88 1.41 2.76
C TYR A 48 -2.64 2.16 2.30
N GLN A 49 -2.22 3.18 3.05
CA GLN A 49 -1.12 4.03 2.63
C GLN A 49 -0.31 4.61 3.80
N PHE A 50 0.91 5.02 3.50
CA PHE A 50 1.80 5.79 4.36
C PHE A 50 2.63 6.76 3.51
N SER A 51 2.77 8.01 3.96
CA SER A 51 3.75 8.97 3.43
C SER A 51 4.59 9.54 4.56
N SER A 52 5.82 9.90 4.24
CA SER A 52 6.60 10.80 5.07
C SER A 52 6.32 12.28 4.84
N SER A 53 5.62 12.66 3.76
CA SER A 53 5.22 14.05 3.49
C SER A 53 3.81 14.14 2.88
N ASP A 54 2.96 15.02 3.41
CA ASP A 54 1.58 15.19 2.92
C ASP A 54 1.49 15.72 1.47
N THR A 55 2.53 16.42 1.01
CA THR A 55 2.54 17.14 -0.28
C THR A 55 2.75 16.23 -1.49
N HIS A 56 3.43 15.09 -1.35
CA HIS A 56 3.76 14.22 -2.49
C HIS A 56 2.79 13.04 -2.67
N ILE A 57 2.19 12.52 -1.59
CA ILE A 57 1.18 11.46 -1.72
C ILE A 57 -0.09 11.97 -2.39
N THR A 58 -0.44 13.25 -2.22
CA THR A 58 -1.61 13.83 -2.89
C THR A 58 -1.44 13.85 -4.41
N ARG A 59 -0.21 14.06 -4.91
CA ARG A 59 0.12 14.02 -6.35
C ARG A 59 0.18 12.59 -6.89
N ALA A 60 0.80 11.66 -6.13
CA ALA A 60 0.80 10.25 -6.50
C ALA A 60 -0.62 9.66 -6.48
N ARG A 61 -1.49 10.08 -5.55
CA ARG A 61 -2.92 9.72 -5.53
C ARG A 61 -3.68 10.32 -6.72
N ALA A 62 -3.42 11.57 -7.09
CA ALA A 62 -4.03 12.19 -8.27
C ALA A 62 -3.64 11.44 -9.55
N GLN A 63 -2.35 11.13 -9.75
CA GLN A 63 -1.89 10.35 -10.91
C GLN A 63 -2.31 8.88 -10.86
N LEU A 64 -2.44 8.27 -9.68
CA LEU A 64 -2.97 6.91 -9.56
C LEU A 64 -4.47 6.86 -9.85
N LEU A 65 -5.28 7.86 -9.46
CA LEU A 65 -6.71 7.91 -9.79
C LEU A 65 -7.02 7.96 -11.29
N ASP A 66 -6.06 8.34 -12.13
CA ASP A 66 -6.16 8.23 -13.59
C ASP A 66 -5.83 6.81 -14.10
N VAL A 67 -5.13 5.98 -13.30
CA VAL A 67 -4.75 4.58 -13.61
C VAL A 67 -5.65 3.54 -12.94
N VAL A 68 -6.26 3.87 -11.79
CA VAL A 68 -7.23 3.00 -11.10
C VAL A 68 -8.58 2.81 -11.82
N PRO A 69 -9.04 3.61 -12.82
CA PRO A 69 -10.27 3.30 -13.53
C PRO A 69 -10.14 1.96 -14.26
N GLU A 70 -8.97 1.62 -14.80
CA GLU A 70 -8.74 0.31 -15.43
C GLU A 70 -8.71 -0.82 -14.40
N VAL A 71 -8.08 -0.63 -13.24
CA VAL A 71 -8.00 -1.69 -12.21
C VAL A 71 -9.34 -1.96 -11.54
N ILE A 72 -10.24 -0.96 -11.45
CA ILE A 72 -11.62 -1.15 -10.98
C ILE A 72 -12.52 -1.67 -12.11
N ALA A 73 -12.29 -1.29 -13.37
CA ALA A 73 -13.07 -1.76 -14.52
C ALA A 73 -12.76 -3.21 -14.93
N PHE A 74 -11.56 -3.73 -14.62
CA PHE A 74 -11.15 -5.11 -14.93
C PHE A 74 -11.52 -6.16 -13.85
N GLY A 75 -12.55 -5.90 -13.05
CA GLY A 75 -13.24 -6.96 -12.28
C GLY A 75 -12.79 -7.09 -10.83
N ILE A 76 -13.47 -6.33 -9.96
CA ILE A 76 -13.87 -6.79 -8.62
C ILE A 76 -15.23 -7.45 -8.76
#